data_AF-A0A524JPM5-F1
#
_entry.id   AF-A0A524JPM5-F1
#
_cell.length_a   1.000
_cell.length_b   1.000
_cell.length_c   1.000
_cell.angle_alpha   90.00
_cell.angle_beta   90.00
_cell.angle_gamma   90.00
#
_symmetry.space_group_name_H-M   'P 1'
#
loop_
_entity.id
_entity.type
_entity.pdbx_description
1 polymer ?
#
loop_
_entity_poly.entity_id
_entity_poly.type
_entity_poly.pdbx_seq_one_letter_code
_entity_poly.pdbx_strand_id
1 'polypeptide(L)'
;MGFGQGQEQVIAAIQKEANDNSQLEQLAHELMDVIGPRLVGTPQMKAANDWAVATYAKWGIEAKNEAWGQWKGWKRGITHIDMLSPRLVSLKGMQLAWSPSTSKKG
;
A
#
# COMPACT_ATOMS: atom_id res chain seq x y z
N MET A 1 -9.06 -21.50 -39.83
CA MET A 1 -8.31 -20.33 -39.34
C MET A 1 -9.32 -19.38 -38.69
N GLY A 2 -9.34 -19.27 -37.36
CA GLY A 2 -10.36 -18.47 -36.65
C GLY A 2 -9.94 -17.96 -35.27
N PHE A 3 -8.65 -18.00 -34.94
CA PHE A 3 -8.17 -17.64 -33.60
C PHE A 3 -8.07 -16.11 -33.36
N GLY A 4 -8.14 -15.28 -34.43
CA GLY A 4 -7.94 -13.82 -34.32
C GLY A 4 -9.16 -13.03 -33.83
N GLN A 5 -10.38 -13.36 -34.27
CA GLN A 5 -11.58 -12.57 -33.95
C GLN A 5 -12.00 -12.69 -32.46
N GLY A 6 -11.88 -13.89 -31.87
CA GLY A 6 -12.16 -14.09 -30.45
C GLY A 6 -11.13 -13.39 -29.55
N GLN A 7 -9.86 -13.34 -29.98
CA GLN A 7 -8.81 -12.62 -29.26
C GLN A 7 -9.05 -11.10 -29.27
N GLU A 8 -9.45 -10.55 -30.41
CA GLU A 8 -9.73 -9.11 -30.55
C GLU A 8 -10.91 -8.64 -29.68
N GLN A 9 -11.97 -9.46 -29.58
CA GLN A 9 -13.12 -9.18 -28.71
C GLN A 9 -12.73 -9.17 -27.21
N VAL A 10 -11.90 -10.11 -26.77
CA VAL A 10 -11.42 -10.16 -25.37
C VAL A 10 -10.54 -8.95 -25.07
N ILE A 11 -9.63 -8.58 -25.98
CA ILE A 11 -8.78 -7.40 -25.82
C ILE A 11 -9.64 -6.12 -25.72
N ALA A 12 -10.63 -5.97 -26.59
CA ALA A 12 -11.54 -4.83 -26.56
C ALA A 12 -12.34 -4.77 -25.25
N ALA A 13 -12.78 -5.91 -24.71
CA ALA A 13 -13.47 -5.97 -23.44
C ALA A 13 -12.57 -5.56 -22.25
N ILE A 14 -11.31 -5.99 -22.23
CA ILE A 14 -10.33 -5.58 -21.21
C ILE A 14 -10.08 -4.07 -21.29
N GLN A 15 -9.91 -3.52 -22.50
CA GLN A 15 -9.72 -2.08 -22.70
C GLN A 15 -10.94 -1.28 -22.24
N LYS A 16 -12.15 -1.77 -22.52
CA LYS A 16 -13.39 -1.15 -22.04
C LYS A 16 -13.44 -1.13 -20.51
N GLU A 17 -13.07 -2.22 -19.85
CA GLU A 17 -13.06 -2.27 -18.38
C GLU A 17 -12.07 -1.25 -17.79
N ALA A 18 -10.91 -1.09 -18.41
CA ALA A 18 -9.89 -0.13 -17.96
C ALA A 18 -10.29 1.34 -18.17
N ASN A 19 -11.01 1.66 -19.25
CA ASN A 19 -11.31 3.03 -19.65
C ASN A 19 -12.71 3.51 -19.24
N ASP A 20 -13.72 2.66 -19.36
CA ASP A 20 -15.13 3.05 -19.22
C ASP A 20 -15.75 2.56 -17.91
N ASN A 21 -15.25 1.45 -17.35
CA ASN A 21 -15.74 0.86 -16.10
C ASN A 21 -14.69 0.89 -14.98
N SER A 22 -13.71 1.80 -15.07
CA SER A 22 -12.55 1.78 -14.19
C SER A 22 -12.94 1.97 -12.72
N GLN A 23 -12.56 1.02 -11.87
CA GLN A 23 -12.66 1.16 -10.41
C GLN A 23 -11.35 1.67 -9.78
N LEU A 24 -10.36 2.02 -10.61
CA LEU A 24 -9.00 2.33 -10.15
C LEU A 24 -8.98 3.44 -9.10
N GLU A 25 -9.65 4.57 -9.36
CA GLU A 25 -9.62 5.72 -8.48
C GLU A 25 -10.22 5.41 -7.09
N GLN A 26 -11.39 4.75 -7.07
CA GLN A 26 -12.04 4.38 -5.82
C GLN A 26 -11.18 3.39 -5.01
N LEU A 27 -10.70 2.32 -5.65
CA LEU A 27 -9.86 1.33 -4.99
C LEU A 27 -8.54 1.94 -4.50
N ALA A 28 -7.96 2.86 -5.28
CA ALA A 28 -6.78 3.60 -4.88
C ALA A 28 -7.04 4.49 -3.67
N HIS A 29 -8.15 5.23 -3.64
CA HIS A 29 -8.51 6.06 -2.49
C HIS A 29 -8.65 5.25 -1.19
N GLU A 30 -9.36 4.12 -1.25
CA GLU A 30 -9.54 3.23 -0.10
C GLU A 30 -8.18 2.70 0.43
N LEU A 31 -7.26 2.33 -0.45
CA LEU A 31 -5.94 1.81 -0.06
C LEU A 31 -4.94 2.90 0.34
N MET A 32 -4.87 4.00 -0.41
CA MET A 32 -3.82 4.99 -0.30
C MET A 32 -4.13 6.09 0.72
N ASP A 33 -5.39 6.49 0.82
CA ASP A 33 -5.79 7.61 1.69
C ASP A 33 -6.47 7.11 2.96
N VAL A 34 -7.38 6.14 2.85
CA VAL A 34 -8.12 5.62 4.01
C VAL A 34 -7.25 4.68 4.84
N ILE A 35 -6.63 3.66 4.22
CA ILE A 35 -5.73 2.75 4.93
C ILE A 35 -4.33 3.35 5.11
N GLY A 36 -3.78 3.89 4.02
CA GLY A 36 -2.48 4.55 4.03
C GLY A 36 -1.28 3.60 4.09
N PRO A 37 -0.12 4.10 4.56
CA PRO A 37 1.13 3.33 4.60
C PRO A 37 1.01 2.05 5.43
N ARG A 38 1.28 0.92 4.77
CA ARG A 38 0.93 -0.43 5.26
C ARG A 38 2.14 -1.36 5.27
N LEU A 39 3.20 -0.91 5.94
CA LEU A 39 4.46 -1.65 6.11
C LEU A 39 4.23 -2.98 6.84
N VAL A 40 5.10 -3.96 6.58
CA VAL A 40 4.98 -5.31 7.15
C VAL A 40 4.85 -5.28 8.68
N GLY A 41 3.87 -6.02 9.21
CA GLY A 41 3.62 -6.14 10.64
C GLY A 41 2.90 -4.94 11.29
N THR A 42 2.49 -3.94 10.52
CA THR A 42 1.69 -2.80 11.04
C THR A 42 0.19 -3.14 11.09
N PRO A 43 -0.61 -2.45 11.94
CA PRO A 43 -2.07 -2.56 11.90
C PRO A 43 -2.68 -2.23 10.53
N GLN A 44 -2.07 -1.30 9.79
CA GLN A 44 -2.48 -0.91 8.43
C GLN A 44 -2.30 -2.06 7.42
N MET A 45 -1.27 -2.89 7.58
CA MET A 45 -1.13 -4.10 6.75
C MET A 45 -2.30 -5.06 6.99
N LYS A 46 -2.68 -5.29 8.26
CA LYS A 46 -3.85 -6.14 8.56
C LYS A 46 -5.13 -5.54 8.00
N ALA A 47 -5.34 -4.23 8.16
CA ALA A 47 -6.51 -3.53 7.62
C ALA A 47 -6.60 -3.68 6.09
N ALA A 48 -5.48 -3.57 5.38
CA ALA A 48 -5.44 -3.79 3.93
C ALA A 48 -5.76 -5.23 3.52
N ASN A 49 -5.27 -6.21 4.28
CA ASN A 49 -5.56 -7.62 4.04
C ASN A 49 -7.06 -7.93 4.25
N ASP A 50 -7.62 -7.45 5.36
CA ASP A 50 -9.06 -7.60 5.65
C ASP A 50 -9.93 -6.88 4.60
N TRP A 51 -9.51 -5.68 4.19
CA TRP A 51 -10.15 -4.93 3.10
C TRP A 51 -10.14 -5.72 1.79
N ALA A 52 -9.00 -6.33 1.41
CA ALA A 52 -8.91 -7.11 0.18
C ALA A 52 -9.88 -8.30 0.20
N VAL A 53 -9.93 -9.07 1.29
CA VAL A 53 -10.89 -10.18 1.44
C VAL A 53 -12.33 -9.69 1.31
N ALA A 54 -12.67 -8.57 1.94
CA ALA A 54 -14.02 -7.99 1.85
C ALA A 54 -14.37 -7.49 0.43
N THR A 55 -13.42 -6.88 -0.27
CA THR A 55 -13.62 -6.41 -1.65
C THR A 55 -13.84 -7.57 -2.61
N TYR A 56 -13.04 -8.63 -2.50
CA TYR A 56 -13.21 -9.85 -3.30
C TYR A 56 -14.58 -10.51 -3.04
N ALA A 57 -15.03 -10.54 -1.79
CA ALA A 57 -16.35 -11.08 -1.45
C ALA A 57 -17.50 -10.30 -2.12
N LYS A 58 -17.40 -8.97 -2.24
CA LYS A 58 -18.40 -8.15 -2.98
C LYS A 58 -18.48 -8.51 -4.46
N TRP A 59 -17.37 -8.96 -5.04
CA TRP A 59 -17.31 -9.44 -6.43
C TRP A 59 -17.69 -10.93 -6.57
N GLY A 60 -18.08 -11.59 -5.48
CA GLY A 60 -18.40 -13.01 -5.47
C GLY A 60 -17.17 -13.92 -5.57
N ILE A 61 -15.97 -13.42 -5.26
CA ILE A 61 -14.72 -14.18 -5.31
C ILE A 61 -14.36 -14.65 -3.89
N GLU A 62 -14.15 -15.96 -3.72
CA GLU A 62 -13.69 -16.52 -2.46
C GLU A 62 -12.21 -16.13 -2.21
N ALA A 63 -11.95 -15.51 -1.06
CA ALA A 63 -10.62 -15.10 -0.64
C ALA A 63 -10.45 -15.31 0.87
N LYS A 64 -9.21 -15.56 1.30
CA LYS A 64 -8.85 -15.71 2.71
C LYS A 64 -7.46 -15.15 2.96
N ASN A 65 -7.23 -14.71 4.20
CA ASN A 65 -5.91 -14.32 4.65
C ASN A 65 -5.12 -15.56 5.09
N GLU A 66 -3.93 -15.75 4.51
CA GLU A 66 -3.00 -16.80 4.94
C GLU A 66 -1.84 -16.17 5.72
N ALA A 67 -1.61 -16.68 6.94
CA ALA A 67 -0.53 -16.20 7.77
C ALA A 67 0.81 -16.75 7.26
N TRP A 68 1.70 -15.85 6.80
CA TRP A 68 3.05 -16.21 6.38
C TRP A 68 4.10 -15.62 7.32
N GLY A 69 4.54 -16.45 8.28
CA GLY A 69 5.54 -16.08 9.29
C GLY A 69 5.00 -15.16 10.37
N GLN A 70 5.89 -14.80 11.30
CA GLN A 70 5.63 -13.85 12.38
C GLN A 70 6.75 -12.80 12.35
N TRP A 71 6.37 -11.56 12.06
CA TRP A 71 7.31 -10.46 11.87
C TRP A 71 7.11 -9.40 12.95
N LYS A 72 8.20 -8.84 13.46
CA LYS A 72 8.10 -7.65 14.29
C LYS A 72 7.59 -6.51 13.42
N GLY A 73 6.44 -5.95 13.79
CA GLY A 73 6.01 -4.68 13.21
C GLY A 73 6.93 -3.55 13.65
N TRP A 74 7.09 -2.54 12.80
CA TRP A 74 7.58 -1.24 13.24
C TRP A 74 6.83 -0.13 12.55
N LYS A 75 6.74 0.98 13.26
CA LYS A 75 6.07 2.19 12.83
C LYS A 75 7.08 3.31 12.93
N ARG A 76 7.26 4.02 11.83
CA ARG A 76 8.12 5.21 11.81
C ARG A 76 7.53 6.24 12.77
N GLY A 77 8.35 6.72 13.69
CA GLY A 77 8.03 7.84 14.56
C GLY A 77 8.31 9.18 13.88
N ILE A 78 8.43 10.22 14.68
CA ILE A 78 8.85 11.54 14.23
C ILE A 78 10.37 11.50 13.96
N THR A 79 10.79 12.04 12.83
CA THR A 79 12.20 12.31 12.55
C THR A 79 12.40 13.81 12.60
N HIS A 80 13.28 14.26 13.49
CA HIS A 80 13.70 15.65 13.61
C HIS A 80 15.21 15.70 13.51
N ILE A 81 15.73 16.58 12.65
CA ILE A 81 17.17 16.67 12.36
C ILE A 81 17.53 18.14 12.30
N ASP A 82 18.40 18.59 13.18
CA ASP A 82 18.98 19.93 13.15
C ASP A 82 20.49 19.83 12.90
N MET A 83 20.96 20.59 11.92
CA MET A 83 22.38 20.88 11.77
C MET A 83 22.77 21.91 12.82
N LEU A 84 23.77 21.60 13.65
CA LEU A 84 24.22 22.50 14.72
C LEU A 84 25.34 23.45 14.25
N SER A 85 26.13 23.06 13.25
CA SER A 85 27.27 23.80 12.72
C SER A 85 27.45 23.50 11.23
N PRO A 86 27.90 24.46 10.40
CA PRO A 86 28.34 25.82 10.75
C PRO A 86 27.19 26.82 11.00
N ARG A 87 25.93 26.41 10.75
CA ARG A 87 24.74 27.24 10.97
C ARG A 87 23.61 26.36 11.50
N LEU A 88 22.79 26.92 12.38
CA LEU A 88 21.60 26.25 12.90
C LEU A 88 20.52 26.19 11.81
N VAL A 89 20.25 25.00 11.28
CA VAL A 89 19.24 24.78 10.22
C VAL A 89 18.58 23.42 10.41
N SER A 90 17.25 23.37 10.29
CA SER A 90 16.53 22.10 10.24
C SER A 90 16.69 21.41 8.88
N LEU A 91 17.05 20.14 8.91
CA LEU A 91 17.30 19.33 7.71
C LEU A 91 16.09 18.47 7.38
N LYS A 92 15.85 18.27 6.08
CA LYS A 92 14.88 17.28 5.60
C LYS A 92 15.56 15.92 5.52
N GLY A 93 15.05 14.98 6.29
CA GLY A 93 15.51 13.59 6.27
C GLY A 93 14.46 12.66 6.85
N MET A 94 14.72 11.36 6.70
CA MET A 94 13.79 10.33 7.12
C MET A 94 14.57 9.16 7.69
N GLN A 95 14.11 8.66 8.84
CA GLN A 95 14.68 7.46 9.43
C GLN A 95 14.44 6.25 8.51
N LEU A 96 15.52 5.49 8.27
CA LEU A 96 15.44 4.22 7.53
C LEU A 96 14.55 3.22 8.28
N ALA A 97 13.84 2.40 7.51
CA ALA A 97 13.00 1.35 8.07
C ALA A 97 13.81 0.47 9.03
N TRP A 98 13.16 0.07 10.12
CA TRP A 98 13.72 -0.81 11.16
C TRP A 98 14.92 -0.26 11.94
N SER A 99 15.27 1.01 11.77
CA SER A 99 16.26 1.66 12.63
C SER A 99 15.70 1.87 14.05
N PRO A 100 16.54 1.79 15.10
CA PRO A 100 16.13 2.14 16.46
C PRO A 100 15.85 3.63 16.59
N SER A 101 15.10 4.02 17.64
CA SER A 101 14.95 5.42 18.02
C SER A 101 16.25 5.95 18.64
N THR A 102 16.43 7.27 18.62
CA THR A 102 17.54 7.89 19.34
C THR A 102 17.32 7.89 20.86
N SER A 103 18.31 8.37 21.61
CA SER A 103 18.23 8.44 23.06
C SER A 103 17.14 9.41 23.52
N LYS A 104 16.77 9.37 24.81
CA LYS A 104 15.85 10.37 25.38
C LYS A 104 16.34 11.82 25.25
N LYS A 105 17.64 12.04 25.02
CA LYS A 105 18.26 13.37 24.87
C LYS A 105 18.35 13.83 23.41
N GLY A 106 17.74 13.09 22.49
CA GLY A 106 18.05 13.20 21.07
C GLY A 106 19.14 12.23 20.67
#